data_AF-A0A1F5RZ41-F1
#
_entry.id   AF-A0A1F5RZ41-F1
#
_cell.length_a   1.000
_cell.length_b   1.000
_cell.length_c   1.000
_cell.angle_alpha   90.00
_cell.angle_beta   90.00
_cell.angle_gamma   90.00
#
_symmetry.space_group_name_H-M   'P 1'
#
loop_
_entity.id
_entity.type
_entity.pdbx_description
1 polymer ?
#
loop_
_entity_poly.entity_id
_entity_poly.type
_entity_poly.pdbx_seq_one_letter_code
_entity_poly.pdbx_strand_id
1 'polypeptide(L)'
;MILYINTSDEEKVALALGKAGKLIAKREFKAKYRQSETLLPAIDLLLAKNKIKLSDLLGVVVVKGPGPFTATRIGVTVANALAYGLNIKIAGLRADEFDNIEDMVSRGWEKLSKAKKEKTVEPVYDREPNITIKN
;
A
#
# COMPACT_ATOMS: atom_id res chain seq x y z
N MET A 1 -12.15 4.49 7.58
CA MET A 1 -11.85 3.62 6.41
C MET A 1 -10.39 3.21 6.44
N ILE A 2 -9.98 2.04 5.96
CA ILE A 2 -8.56 1.66 5.86
C ILE A 2 -8.16 1.54 4.38
N LEU A 3 -7.03 2.15 4.02
CA LEU A 3 -6.42 2.02 2.69
C LEU A 3 -5.36 0.91 2.69
N TYR A 4 -5.37 0.06 1.67
CA TYR A 4 -4.39 -1.00 1.46
C TYR A 4 -3.62 -0.73 0.18
N ILE A 5 -2.28 -0.77 0.26
CA ILE A 5 -1.37 -0.49 -0.85
C ILE A 5 -0.47 -1.71 -1.07
N ASN A 6 -0.54 -2.31 -2.26
CA ASN A 6 0.38 -3.33 -2.69
C ASN A 6 1.06 -2.91 -4.00
N THR A 7 2.36 -2.69 -3.91
CA THR A 7 3.26 -2.40 -5.03
C THR A 7 4.44 -3.37 -5.04
N SER A 8 4.33 -4.55 -4.41
CA SER A 8 5.43 -5.53 -4.35
C SER A 8 5.63 -6.29 -5.67
N ASP A 9 4.88 -5.94 -6.72
CA ASP A 9 5.01 -6.44 -8.09
C ASP A 9 5.46 -5.26 -8.99
N GLU A 10 6.46 -5.50 -9.86
CA GLU A 10 7.03 -4.48 -10.76
C GLU A 10 6.11 -4.13 -11.94
N GLU A 11 5.17 -5.01 -12.27
CA GLU A 11 4.23 -4.81 -13.35
C GLU A 11 2.86 -4.35 -12.86
N LYS A 12 2.49 -4.67 -11.61
CA LYS A 12 1.13 -4.48 -11.10
C LYS A 12 1.09 -3.66 -9.82
N VAL A 13 0.01 -2.90 -9.67
CA VAL A 13 -0.36 -2.23 -8.42
C VAL A 13 -1.75 -2.70 -8.04
N ALA A 14 -1.91 -3.09 -6.78
CA ALA A 14 -3.19 -3.40 -6.19
C ALA A 14 -3.47 -2.43 -5.04
N LEU A 15 -4.66 -1.83 -5.08
CA LEU A 15 -5.19 -0.95 -4.06
C LEU A 15 -6.51 -1.52 -3.55
N ALA A 16 -6.76 -1.38 -2.25
CA ALA A 16 -8.05 -1.73 -1.69
C ALA A 16 -8.49 -0.77 -0.58
N LEU A 17 -9.80 -0.69 -0.40
CA LEU A 17 -10.45 -0.04 0.74
C LEU A 17 -11.12 -1.12 1.57
N GLY A 18 -10.90 -1.07 2.88
CA GLY A 18 -11.49 -2.03 3.81
C GLY A 18 -12.05 -1.38 5.06
N LYS A 19 -13.07 -2.02 5.64
CA LYS A 19 -13.69 -1.61 6.90
C LYS A 19 -13.87 -2.83 7.79
N ALA A 20 -13.26 -2.80 8.98
CA ALA A 20 -13.33 -3.88 9.97
C ALA A 20 -12.98 -5.27 9.37
N GLY A 21 -11.86 -5.35 8.64
CA GLY A 21 -11.39 -6.59 8.00
C GLY A 21 -12.16 -7.04 6.76
N LYS A 22 -13.18 -6.29 6.31
CA LYS A 22 -13.94 -6.61 5.09
C LYS A 22 -13.53 -5.71 3.94
N LEU A 23 -13.37 -6.30 2.75
CA LEU A 23 -13.13 -5.59 1.51
C LEU A 23 -14.37 -4.79 1.10
N ILE A 24 -14.18 -3.52 0.76
CA ILE A 24 -15.24 -2.61 0.29
C ILE A 24 -15.08 -2.31 -1.20
N ALA A 25 -13.85 -2.02 -1.63
CA ALA A 25 -13.54 -1.76 -3.02
C ALA A 25 -12.08 -2.13 -3.29
N LYS A 26 -11.77 -2.52 -4.52
CA LYS A 26 -10.41 -2.77 -4.99
C LYS A 26 -10.17 -2.16 -6.36
N ARG A 27 -8.91 -1.91 -6.66
CA ARG A 27 -8.44 -1.50 -7.97
C ARG A 27 -7.09 -2.16 -8.23
N GLU A 28 -7.01 -2.90 -9.33
CA GLU A 28 -5.78 -3.50 -9.82
C GLU A 28 -5.50 -2.99 -11.22
N PHE A 29 -4.24 -2.67 -11.50
CA PHE A 29 -3.84 -2.20 -12.82
C PHE A 29 -2.36 -2.48 -13.08
N LYS A 30 -2.00 -2.53 -14.36
CA LYS A 30 -0.62 -2.64 -14.78
C LYS A 30 0.05 -1.27 -14.72
N ALA A 31 1.17 -1.18 -14.01
CA ALA A 31 1.98 0.03 -13.91
C ALA A 31 3.24 -0.03 -14.77
N LYS A 32 3.76 -1.22 -15.11
CA LYS A 32 4.98 -1.41 -15.94
C LYS A 32 6.11 -0.42 -15.60
N TYR A 33 6.65 -0.47 -14.37
CA TYR A 33 7.68 0.46 -13.87
C TYR A 33 7.26 1.94 -13.66
N ARG A 34 5.99 2.31 -13.89
CA ARG A 34 5.45 3.67 -13.68
C ARG A 34 4.65 3.80 -12.38
N GLN A 35 4.98 3.02 -11.35
CA GLN A 35 4.27 3.03 -10.06
C GLN A 35 4.27 4.43 -9.43
N SER A 36 5.39 5.16 -9.48
CA SER A 36 5.52 6.51 -8.92
C SER A 36 4.53 7.50 -9.52
N GLU A 37 4.28 7.41 -10.83
CA GLU A 37 3.39 8.32 -11.56
C GLU A 37 1.91 7.95 -11.38
N THR A 38 1.62 6.65 -11.21
CA THR A 38 0.25 6.13 -11.28
C THR A 38 -0.38 5.87 -9.92
N LEU A 39 0.41 5.65 -8.87
CA LEU A 39 -0.08 5.24 -7.55
C LEU A 39 -0.98 6.31 -6.90
N LEU A 40 -0.51 7.55 -6.78
CA LEU A 40 -1.29 8.62 -6.14
C LEU A 40 -2.59 8.94 -6.92
N PRO A 41 -2.58 9.11 -8.25
CA PRO A 41 -3.81 9.27 -9.02
C PRO A 41 -4.78 8.09 -8.88
N ALA A 42 -4.27 6.87 -8.77
CA ALA A 42 -5.11 5.69 -8.59
C ALA A 42 -5.74 5.63 -7.19
N ILE A 43 -5.03 6.08 -6.14
CA ILE A 43 -5.58 6.24 -4.78
C ILE A 43 -6.70 7.27 -4.79
N ASP A 44 -6.44 8.46 -5.35
CA ASP A 44 -7.44 9.54 -5.42
C ASP A 44 -8.71 9.10 -6.14
N LEU A 45 -8.55 8.46 -7.31
CA LEU A 45 -9.68 7.93 -8.08
C LEU A 45 -10.44 6.83 -7.31
N LEU A 46 -9.75 5.94 -6.60
CA LEU A 46 -10.39 4.90 -5.78
C LEU A 46 -11.23 5.52 -4.65
N LEU A 47 -10.72 6.55 -3.98
CA LEU A 47 -11.44 7.27 -2.93
C LEU A 47 -12.65 8.01 -3.50
N ALA A 48 -12.46 8.77 -4.59
CA ALA A 48 -13.51 9.54 -5.24
C ALA A 48 -14.68 8.66 -5.72
N LYS A 49 -14.39 7.53 -6.37
CA LYS A 49 -15.41 6.56 -6.81
C LYS A 49 -16.26 6.01 -5.68
N ASN A 50 -15.70 5.93 -4.47
CA ASN A 50 -16.39 5.43 -3.28
C ASN A 50 -16.92 6.57 -2.40
N LYS A 51 -16.85 7.83 -2.84
CA LYS A 51 -17.28 9.04 -2.10
C LYS A 51 -16.62 9.16 -0.73
N ILE A 52 -15.35 8.78 -0.63
CA ILE A 52 -14.56 8.82 0.59
C ILE A 52 -13.57 9.97 0.46
N LYS A 53 -13.49 10.83 1.47
CA LYS A 53 -12.46 11.86 1.54
C LYS A 53 -11.18 11.27 2.09
N LEU A 54 -10.05 11.87 1.74
CA LEU A 54 -8.74 11.47 2.29
C LEU A 54 -8.73 11.52 3.84
N SER A 55 -9.43 12.49 4.43
CA SER A 55 -9.60 12.64 5.88
C SER A 55 -10.41 11.54 6.56
N ASP A 56 -11.15 10.72 5.80
CA ASP A 56 -11.98 9.63 6.35
C ASP A 56 -11.16 8.33 6.54
N LEU A 57 -9.90 8.34 6.10
CA LEU A 57 -8.95 7.28 6.36
C LEU A 57 -8.58 7.29 7.85
N LEU A 58 -8.59 6.11 8.46
CA LEU A 58 -8.25 5.87 9.87
C LEU A 58 -6.94 5.08 10.01
N GLY A 59 -6.41 4.59 8.88
CA GLY A 59 -5.10 3.97 8.80
C GLY A 59 -4.78 3.46 7.40
N VAL A 60 -3.52 3.08 7.24
CA VAL A 60 -2.98 2.56 5.99
C VAL A 60 -2.29 1.22 6.26
N VAL A 61 -2.51 0.24 5.38
CA VAL A 61 -1.74 -0.99 5.36
C VAL A 61 -0.96 -1.03 4.07
N VAL A 62 0.32 -1.39 4.15
CA VAL A 62 1.17 -1.51 2.96
C VAL A 62 1.83 -2.88 2.94
N VAL A 63 1.90 -3.47 1.75
CA VAL A 63 2.73 -4.65 1.52
C VAL A 63 4.18 -4.20 1.44
N LYS A 64 4.96 -4.56 2.46
CA LYS A 64 6.34 -4.11 2.65
C LYS A 64 7.37 -5.04 2.00
N GLY A 65 6.93 -5.98 1.16
CA GLY A 65 7.78 -6.99 0.52
C GLY A 65 7.86 -8.32 1.29
N PRO A 66 8.77 -9.26 0.95
CA PRO A 66 9.84 -9.12 -0.04
C PRO A 66 9.32 -8.75 -1.44
N GLY A 67 10.06 -7.89 -2.15
CA GLY A 67 9.72 -7.50 -3.52
C GLY A 67 10.74 -6.55 -4.12
N PRO A 68 10.57 -6.15 -5.40
CA PRO A 68 11.54 -5.34 -6.12
C PRO A 68 11.79 -4.00 -5.43
N PHE A 69 13.06 -3.61 -5.32
CA PHE A 69 13.50 -2.42 -4.56
C PHE A 69 12.65 -1.17 -4.84
N THR A 70 12.56 -0.78 -6.11
CA THR A 70 11.88 0.45 -6.53
C THR A 70 10.39 0.38 -6.21
N ALA A 71 9.73 -0.72 -6.57
CA ALA A 71 8.28 -0.86 -6.44
C ALA A 71 7.86 -0.92 -4.96
N THR A 72 8.55 -1.71 -4.14
CA THR A 72 8.29 -1.81 -2.70
C THR A 72 8.57 -0.49 -1.98
N ARG A 73 9.68 0.19 -2.30
CA ARG A 73 10.04 1.48 -1.67
C ARG A 73 9.02 2.56 -1.99
N ILE A 74 8.52 2.64 -3.22
CA ILE A 74 7.47 3.60 -3.62
C ILE A 74 6.22 3.41 -2.75
N GLY A 75 5.70 2.17 -2.67
CA GLY A 75 4.49 1.88 -1.90
C GLY A 75 4.65 2.22 -0.42
N VAL A 76 5.76 1.78 0.19
CA VAL A 76 6.05 2.03 1.62
C VAL A 76 6.23 3.52 1.90
N THR A 77 6.92 4.25 1.02
CA THR A 77 7.13 5.70 1.18
C THR A 77 5.81 6.47 1.11
N VAL A 78 4.96 6.17 0.13
CA VAL A 78 3.63 6.78 0.00
C VAL A 78 2.75 6.45 1.21
N ALA A 79 2.75 5.20 1.66
CA ALA A 79 1.98 4.78 2.83
C ALA A 79 2.43 5.51 4.11
N ASN A 80 3.74 5.60 4.36
CA ASN A 80 4.30 6.33 5.49
C ASN A 80 3.95 7.83 5.41
N ALA A 81 4.09 8.45 4.24
CA ALA A 81 3.77 9.86 4.04
C ALA A 81 2.28 10.16 4.30
N LEU A 82 1.38 9.31 3.79
CA LEU A 82 -0.07 9.42 4.06
C LEU A 82 -0.38 9.24 5.54
N ALA A 83 0.21 8.22 6.18
CA ALA A 83 -0.01 7.96 7.60
C ALA A 83 0.47 9.10 8.49
N TYR A 84 1.66 9.63 8.19
CA TYR A 84 2.25 10.77 8.87
C TYR A 84 1.41 12.05 8.67
N GLY A 85 1.10 12.41 7.41
CA GLY A 85 0.37 13.63 7.09
C GLY A 85 -1.07 13.66 7.60
N LEU A 86 -1.70 12.48 7.74
CA LEU A 86 -3.07 12.36 8.29
C LEU A 86 -3.09 12.04 9.80
N ASN A 87 -1.93 11.84 10.43
CA ASN A 87 -1.81 11.38 11.82
C ASN A 87 -2.64 10.12 12.14
N ILE A 88 -2.53 9.12 11.25
CA ILE A 88 -3.23 7.84 11.34
C ILE A 88 -2.27 6.67 11.50
N LYS A 89 -2.81 5.51 11.91
CA LYS A 89 -2.00 4.30 12.10
C LYS A 89 -1.52 3.74 10.75
N ILE A 90 -0.36 3.10 10.77
CA ILE A 90 0.13 2.30 9.65
C ILE A 90 0.57 0.91 10.11
N ALA A 91 0.38 -0.08 9.26
CA ALA A 91 0.92 -1.43 9.43
C ALA A 91 1.53 -1.95 8.13
N GLY A 92 2.57 -2.77 8.28
CA GLY A 92 3.22 -3.45 7.17
C GLY A 92 2.86 -4.93 7.15
N LEU A 93 2.42 -5.42 6.00
CA LEU A 93 2.18 -6.84 5.72
C LEU A 93 3.28 -7.34 4.78
N ARG A 94 3.72 -8.59 4.93
CA ARG A 94 4.64 -9.19 3.99
C ARG A 94 3.90 -9.82 2.83
N ALA A 95 4.56 -9.90 1.68
CA ALA A 95 3.99 -10.46 0.45
C ALA A 95 3.67 -11.96 0.54
N ASP A 96 4.32 -12.69 1.46
CA ASP A 96 4.14 -14.11 1.73
C ASP A 96 3.08 -14.40 2.82
N GLU A 97 2.40 -13.36 3.36
CA GLU A 97 1.41 -13.49 4.43
C GLU A 97 -0.05 -13.55 3.94
N PHE A 98 -0.29 -13.47 2.62
CA PHE A 98 -1.63 -13.49 2.03
C PHE A 98 -1.65 -14.05 0.60
N ASP A 99 -2.77 -14.65 0.21
CA ASP A 99 -2.93 -15.23 -1.14
C ASP A 99 -3.66 -14.33 -2.13
N ASN A 100 -4.57 -13.49 -1.64
CA ASN A 100 -5.42 -12.60 -2.45
C ASN A 100 -5.74 -11.29 -1.73
N ILE A 101 -6.44 -10.37 -2.40
CA ILE A 101 -6.75 -9.04 -1.85
C ILE A 101 -7.67 -9.13 -0.63
N GLU A 102 -8.62 -10.05 -0.63
CA GLU A 102 -9.54 -10.26 0.47
C GLU A 102 -8.79 -10.71 1.75
N ASP A 103 -7.84 -11.63 1.60
CA ASP A 103 -6.96 -12.06 2.70
C ASP A 103 -5.99 -10.95 3.12
N MET A 104 -5.41 -10.19 2.18
CA MET A 104 -4.60 -9.00 2.46
C MET A 104 -5.37 -8.00 3.35
N VAL A 105 -6.65 -7.77 3.06
CA VAL A 105 -7.51 -6.88 3.85
C VAL A 105 -7.77 -7.44 5.24
N SER A 106 -8.07 -8.73 5.35
CA SER A 106 -8.31 -9.40 6.63
C SER A 106 -7.06 -9.36 7.53
N ARG A 107 -5.93 -9.87 7.04
CA ARG A 107 -4.65 -9.91 7.77
C ARG A 107 -4.11 -8.53 8.08
N GLY A 108 -4.21 -7.61 7.12
CA GLY A 108 -3.78 -6.23 7.28
C GLY A 108 -4.57 -5.51 8.39
N TRP A 109 -5.88 -5.75 8.47
CA TRP A 109 -6.72 -5.22 9.55
C TRP A 109 -6.27 -5.72 10.93
N GLU A 110 -5.97 -7.02 11.07
CA GLU A 110 -5.49 -7.59 12.33
C GLU A 110 -4.19 -6.91 12.79
N LYS A 111 -3.23 -6.70 11.88
CA LYS A 111 -1.97 -6.01 12.19
C LYS A 111 -2.17 -4.55 12.54
N LEU A 112 -3.01 -3.85 11.78
CA LEU A 112 -3.29 -2.43 11.99
C LEU A 112 -4.03 -2.18 13.31
N SER A 113 -4.93 -3.07 13.71
CA SER A 113 -5.67 -2.95 14.97
C SER A 113 -4.73 -2.92 16.18
N LYS A 114 -3.65 -3.71 16.12
CA LYS A 114 -2.59 -3.84 17.14
C LYS A 114 -1.49 -2.78 17.00
N ALA A 115 -1.45 -2.04 15.89
CA ALA A 115 -0.41 -1.04 15.64
C ALA A 115 -0.58 0.20 16.54
N LYS A 116 0.55 0.73 17.00
CA LYS A 116 0.64 2.03 17.67
C LYS A 116 0.65 3.15 16.62
N LYS A 117 0.13 4.33 16.97
CA LYS A 117 0.32 5.54 16.16
C LYS A 117 1.80 5.89 16.10
N GLU A 118 2.22 6.66 15.09
CA GLU A 118 3.59 7.20 14.91
C GLU A 118 4.69 6.19 14.57
N LYS A 119 4.35 4.91 14.35
CA LYS A 119 5.32 3.93 13.83
C LYS A 119 5.42 4.05 12.31
N THR A 120 6.63 3.97 11.76
CA THR A 120 6.84 3.84 10.30
C THR A 120 6.96 2.37 9.90
N VAL A 121 6.71 2.08 8.63
CA VAL A 121 6.96 0.77 8.03
C VAL A 121 8.26 0.81 7.23
N GLU A 122 9.10 -0.19 7.43
CA GLU A 122 10.33 -0.37 6.66
C GLU A 122 10.13 -1.43 5.57
N PRO A 123 10.60 -1.16 4.34
CA PRO A 123 10.53 -2.09 3.23
C PRO A 123 11.51 -3.26 3.40
N VAL A 124 11.16 -4.40 2.82
CA VAL A 124 11.96 -5.62 2.70
C VAL A 124 12.13 -5.89 1.21
N TYR A 125 13.36 -5.88 0.73
CA TYR A 125 13.67 -6.03 -0.68
C TYR A 125 14.09 -7.46 -1.02
N ASP A 126 13.82 -7.90 -2.25
CA ASP A 126 14.27 -9.21 -2.77
C ASP A 126 15.45 -9.10 -3.76
N ARG A 127 15.77 -7.89 -4.23
CA ARG A 127 16.82 -7.60 -5.21
C ARG A 127 17.31 -6.16 -5.10
N GLU A 128 18.46 -5.89 -5.70
CA GLU A 128 19.08 -4.56 -5.77
C GLU A 128 18.28 -3.58 -6.66
N PRO A 129 18.48 -2.25 -6.49
CA PRO A 129 17.89 -1.24 -7.35
C PRO A 129 18.33 -1.41 -8.81
N ASN A 130 17.38 -1.33 -9.74
CA ASN A 130 17.69 -1.27 -11.17
C ASN A 130 18.05 0.17 -11.57
N ILE A 131 19.35 0.49 -11.57
CA ILE A 131 19.88 1.83 -11.86
C ILE A 131 20.29 1.88 -13.34
N THR A 132 19.68 2.77 -14.12
CA THR A 132 20.15 3.08 -15.47
C THR A 132 21.45 3.89 -15.40
N ILE A 133 22.58 3.25 -15.67
CA ILE A 133 23.87 3.94 -15.82
C ILE A 133 23.90 4.55 -17.22
N LYS A 134 24.15 5.86 -17.32
CA LYS A 134 24.48 6.49 -18.60
C LYS A 134 25.92 6.09 -18.95
N ASN A 135 26.08 5.32 -20.03
CA ASN A 135 27.39 5.12 -20.67
C ASN A 135 27.83 6.41 -21.37
#